data_AF-A0A6L4B3I3-F1
#
_entry.id   AF-A0A6L4B3I3-F1
#
_cell.length_a   1.000
_cell.length_b   1.000
_cell.length_c   1.000
_cell.angle_alpha   90.00
_cell.angle_beta   90.00
_cell.angle_gamma   90.00
#
_symmetry.space_group_name_H-M   'P 1'
#
loop_
_entity.id
_entity.type
_entity.pdbx_description
1 polymer ?
#
loop_
_entity_poly.entity_id
_entity_poly.type
_entity_poly.pdbx_seq_one_letter_code
_entity_poly.pdbx_strand_id
1 'polypeptide(L)'
;GIETGVDVAKITDVAEDLVIPIMDFPIRIDRDALTLGYAGVYGSFLLFAKRASVKYGIPARDILVELGRRGMVGGQEDMIEDTAITMARERGLSV
;
A
#
# COMPACT_ATOMS: atom_id res chain seq x y z
N GLY A 1 27.03 9.61 18.56
CA GLY A 1 25.62 9.58 18.11
C GLY A 1 25.34 10.84 17.31
N ILE A 2 24.21 10.89 16.60
CA ILE A 2 23.75 12.08 15.89
C ILE A 2 22.81 12.84 16.83
N GLU A 3 23.05 14.13 17.05
CA GLU A 3 22.15 14.98 17.83
C GLU A 3 20.92 15.38 17.02
N THR A 4 19.73 15.11 17.55
CA THR A 4 18.45 15.34 16.86
C THR A 4 17.57 16.39 17.54
N GLY A 5 17.85 16.77 18.78
CA GLY A 5 16.97 17.61 19.61
C GLY A 5 15.69 16.90 20.09
N VAL A 6 15.57 15.58 19.89
CA VAL A 6 14.41 14.78 20.29
C VAL A 6 14.75 13.93 21.52
N ASP A 7 13.90 13.98 22.53
CA ASP A 7 13.96 13.10 23.70
C ASP A 7 13.48 11.70 23.31
N VAL A 8 14.39 10.72 23.34
CA VAL A 8 14.14 9.36 22.88
C VAL A 8 13.08 8.65 23.74
N ALA A 9 13.06 8.87 25.06
CA ALA A 9 12.09 8.22 25.94
C ALA A 9 10.68 8.79 25.70
N LYS A 10 10.57 10.12 25.57
CA LYS A 10 9.27 10.75 25.33
C LYS A 10 8.67 10.38 23.98
N ILE A 11 9.48 10.27 22.92
CA ILE A 11 8.95 9.91 21.60
C ILE A 11 8.50 8.45 21.53
N THR A 12 9.12 7.54 22.31
CA THR A 12 8.65 6.16 22.41
C THR A 12 7.32 6.06 23.15
N ASP A 13 7.13 6.84 24.23
CA ASP A 13 5.86 6.89 24.95
C ASP A 13 4.74 7.42 24.04
N VAL A 14 4.99 8.48 23.26
CA VAL A 14 4.04 8.99 22.27
C VAL A 14 3.69 7.92 21.22
N ALA A 15 4.68 7.18 20.73
CA ALA A 15 4.45 6.14 19.72
C ALA A 15 3.52 5.02 20.25
N GLU A 16 3.77 4.53 21.47
CA GLU A 16 3.01 3.43 22.08
C GLU A 16 1.64 3.88 22.61
N ASP A 17 1.60 4.97 23.39
CA ASP A 17 0.42 5.35 24.16
C ASP A 17 -0.57 6.20 23.35
N LEU A 18 -0.12 6.90 22.30
CA LEU A 18 -0.95 7.82 21.52
C LEU A 18 -1.11 7.40 20.06
N VAL A 19 -0.02 7.05 19.38
CA VAL A 19 -0.07 6.79 17.92
C VAL A 19 -0.63 5.41 17.61
N ILE A 20 -0.17 4.34 18.27
CA ILE A 20 -0.71 2.98 18.03
C ILE A 20 -2.23 2.91 18.24
N PRO A 21 -2.82 3.48 19.32
CA PRO A 21 -4.26 3.42 19.55
C PRO A 21 -5.13 4.09 18.49
N ILE A 22 -4.60 5.07 17.74
CA ILE A 22 -5.34 5.78 16.68
C ILE A 22 -5.13 5.17 15.28
N MET A 23 -4.27 4.16 15.13
CA MET A 23 -4.07 3.50 13.84
C MET A 23 -5.25 2.58 13.50
N ASP A 24 -5.84 2.74 12.31
CA ASP A 24 -6.87 1.82 11.81
C ASP A 24 -6.34 0.39 11.62
N PHE A 25 -5.06 0.26 11.30
CA PHE A 25 -4.36 -1.01 11.09
C PHE A 25 -2.86 -0.83 11.34
N PRO A 26 -2.14 -1.89 11.75
CA PRO A 26 -0.71 -1.80 12.03
C PRO A 26 0.08 -1.49 10.75
N ILE A 27 0.98 -0.51 10.83
CA ILE A 27 1.94 -0.22 9.76
C ILE A 27 3.12 -1.20 9.88
N ARG A 28 3.23 -2.14 8.95
CA ARG A 28 4.28 -3.17 8.94
C ARG A 28 4.61 -3.65 7.53
N ILE A 29 5.76 -4.30 7.39
CA ILE A 29 6.16 -4.99 6.15
C ILE A 29 5.40 -6.31 6.06
N ASP A 30 4.23 -6.28 5.42
CA ASP A 30 3.54 -7.48 4.96
C ASP A 30 3.89 -7.79 3.48
N ARG A 31 3.29 -8.85 2.93
CA ARG A 31 3.52 -9.28 1.55
C ARG A 31 3.24 -8.18 0.52
N ASP A 32 2.15 -7.44 0.69
CA ASP A 32 1.73 -6.44 -0.29
C ASP A 32 2.56 -5.17 -0.14
N ALA A 33 2.89 -4.76 1.08
CA ALA A 33 3.82 -3.66 1.37
C ALA A 33 5.23 -3.94 0.83
N LEU A 34 5.72 -5.17 0.96
CA LEU A 34 7.01 -5.56 0.37
C LEU A 34 6.96 -5.55 -1.16
N THR A 35 5.83 -5.99 -1.74
CA THR A 35 5.63 -5.96 -3.20
C THR A 35 5.66 -4.54 -3.75
N LEU A 36 5.09 -3.57 -3.03
CA LEU A 36 5.12 -2.16 -3.41
C LEU A 36 6.58 -1.66 -3.54
N GLY A 37 7.44 -1.98 -2.57
CA GLY A 37 8.86 -1.63 -2.62
C GLY A 37 9.60 -2.36 -3.75
N TYR A 38 9.31 -3.65 -3.96
CA TYR A 38 9.89 -4.44 -5.04
C TYR A 38 9.51 -3.91 -6.43
N ALA A 39 8.25 -3.53 -6.63
CA ALA A 39 7.73 -3.04 -7.91
C ALA A 39 8.05 -1.56 -8.17
N GLY A 40 8.63 -0.84 -7.20
CA GLY A 40 8.95 0.58 -7.33
C GLY A 40 7.71 1.47 -7.42
N VAL A 41 6.61 1.08 -6.76
CA VAL A 41 5.32 1.78 -6.82
C VAL A 41 5.19 2.78 -5.68
N TYR A 42 4.42 3.85 -5.89
CA TYR A 42 4.18 4.89 -4.90
C TYR A 42 3.45 4.38 -3.65
N GLY A 43 3.95 4.75 -2.46
CA GLY A 43 3.50 4.22 -1.16
C GLY A 43 1.99 4.30 -0.89
N SER A 44 1.32 5.38 -1.33
CA SER A 44 -0.13 5.57 -1.09
C SER A 44 -0.98 4.51 -1.78
N PHE A 45 -0.47 3.82 -2.81
CA PHE A 45 -1.24 2.89 -3.64
C PHE A 45 -1.65 1.61 -2.89
N LEU A 46 -0.96 1.26 -1.79
CA LEU A 46 -1.16 0.00 -1.09
C LEU A 46 -2.62 -0.24 -0.67
N LEU A 47 -3.26 0.75 -0.05
CA LEU A 47 -4.63 0.60 0.44
C LEU A 47 -5.65 0.53 -0.70
N PHE A 48 -5.43 1.30 -1.77
CA PHE A 48 -6.26 1.25 -2.97
C PHE A 48 -6.14 -0.11 -3.67
N ALA A 49 -4.93 -0.64 -3.81
CA ALA A 49 -4.70 -1.97 -4.38
C ALA A 49 -5.35 -3.07 -3.54
N LYS A 50 -5.28 -2.99 -2.20
CA LYS A 50 -5.98 -3.94 -1.32
C LYS A 50 -7.50 -3.85 -1.45
N ARG A 51 -8.07 -2.64 -1.56
CA ARG A 51 -9.52 -2.45 -1.78
C ARG A 51 -9.96 -2.99 -3.13
N ALA A 52 -9.24 -2.67 -4.21
CA ALA A 52 -9.49 -3.19 -5.55
C ALA A 52 -9.35 -4.73 -5.58
N SER A 53 -8.38 -5.26 -4.83
CA SER A 53 -8.16 -6.70 -4.71
C SER A 53 -9.38 -7.42 -4.15
N VAL A 54 -9.94 -6.92 -3.05
CA VAL A 54 -11.17 -7.45 -2.46
C VAL A 54 -12.36 -7.28 -3.41
N LYS A 55 -12.46 -6.13 -4.09
CA LYS A 55 -13.60 -5.80 -4.96
C LYS A 55 -13.65 -6.66 -6.23
N TYR A 56 -12.51 -6.93 -6.85
CA TYR A 56 -12.42 -7.57 -8.18
C TYR A 56 -11.82 -8.98 -8.16
N GLY A 57 -11.46 -9.50 -6.99
CA GLY A 57 -10.90 -10.85 -6.85
C GLY A 57 -9.48 -11.02 -7.42
N ILE A 58 -8.79 -9.92 -7.71
CA ILE A 58 -7.40 -9.93 -8.19
C ILE A 58 -6.45 -9.79 -7.01
N PRO A 59 -5.39 -10.61 -6.87
CA PRO A 59 -4.40 -10.42 -5.81
C PRO A 59 -3.76 -9.03 -5.87
N ALA A 60 -3.71 -8.31 -4.73
CA ALA A 60 -3.13 -6.97 -4.65
C ALA A 60 -1.68 -6.92 -5.19
N ARG A 61 -0.90 -7.99 -4.96
CA ARG A 61 0.44 -8.17 -5.53
C ARG A 61 0.46 -7.99 -7.05
N ASP A 62 -0.45 -8.64 -7.75
CA ASP A 62 -0.46 -8.66 -9.21
C ASP A 62 -0.79 -7.26 -9.74
N ILE A 63 -1.72 -6.56 -9.08
CA ILE A 63 -2.08 -5.17 -9.37
C ILE A 63 -0.86 -4.27 -9.18
N LEU A 64 -0.16 -4.37 -8.04
CA LEU A 64 1.02 -3.55 -7.73
C LEU A 64 2.17 -3.79 -8.71
N VAL A 65 2.44 -5.05 -9.08
CA VAL A 65 3.47 -5.37 -10.08
C VAL A 65 3.13 -4.75 -11.44
N GLU A 66 1.87 -4.82 -11.86
CA GLU A 66 1.44 -4.24 -13.13
C GLU A 66 1.52 -2.71 -13.13
N LEU A 67 1.14 -2.05 -12.03
CA LEU A 67 1.29 -0.60 -11.88
C LEU A 67 2.76 -0.16 -11.93
N GLY A 68 3.66 -0.94 -11.32
CA GLY A 68 5.10 -0.73 -11.40
C GLY A 68 5.62 -0.88 -12.83
N ARG A 69 5.18 -1.93 -13.53
CA ARG A 69 5.51 -2.16 -14.95
C ARG A 69 5.04 -1.01 -15.85
N ARG A 70 3.91 -0.39 -15.53
CA ARG A 70 3.35 0.76 -16.25
C ARG A 70 4.03 2.09 -15.90
N GLY A 71 4.92 2.13 -14.91
CA GLY A 71 5.61 3.34 -14.49
C GLY A 71 4.67 4.39 -13.87
N MET A 72 3.63 3.94 -13.17
CA MET A 72 2.65 4.84 -12.54
C MET A 72 3.29 5.66 -11.42
N VAL A 73 2.85 6.92 -11.29
CA VAL A 73 3.35 7.89 -10.31
C VAL A 73 2.25 8.28 -9.32
N GLY A 74 2.64 8.90 -8.20
CA GLY A 74 1.69 9.39 -7.20
C GLY A 74 0.65 10.34 -7.81
N GLY A 75 -0.61 10.22 -7.39
CA GLY A 75 -1.75 10.96 -7.96
C GLY A 75 -2.53 10.19 -9.03
N GLN A 76 -2.11 8.97 -9.39
CA GLN A 76 -2.79 8.09 -10.37
C GLN A 76 -3.54 6.93 -9.70
N GLU A 77 -4.14 7.18 -8.52
CA GLU A 77 -4.85 6.16 -7.75
C GLU A 77 -6.07 5.56 -8.49
N ASP A 78 -6.66 6.29 -9.43
CA ASP A 78 -7.75 5.84 -10.31
C ASP A 78 -7.33 4.68 -11.21
N MET A 79 -6.08 4.68 -11.69
CA MET A 79 -5.53 3.64 -12.56
C MET A 79 -5.43 2.27 -11.87
N ILE A 80 -5.44 2.24 -10.53
CA ILE A 80 -5.42 1.01 -9.74
C ILE A 80 -6.69 0.21 -9.97
N GLU A 81 -7.83 0.91 -9.97
CA GLU A 81 -9.15 0.31 -10.20
C GLU A 81 -9.31 -0.14 -11.65
N ASP A 82 -8.89 0.69 -12.62
CA ASP A 82 -8.87 0.31 -14.04
C ASP A 82 -7.99 -0.91 -14.33
N THR A 83 -6.81 -0.97 -13.72
CA THR A 83 -5.91 -2.12 -13.83
C THR A 83 -6.56 -3.38 -13.26
N ALA A 84 -7.19 -3.29 -12.09
CA ALA A 84 -7.87 -4.42 -11.47
C ALA A 84 -9.05 -4.93 -12.31
N ILE A 85 -9.87 -4.02 -12.86
CA ILE A 85 -10.99 -4.35 -13.77
C ILE A 85 -10.47 -5.05 -15.02
N THR A 86 -9.40 -4.53 -15.62
CA THR A 86 -8.78 -5.10 -16.81
C THR A 86 -8.31 -6.54 -16.54
N MET A 87 -7.58 -6.74 -15.45
CA MET A 87 -7.09 -8.07 -15.05
C MET A 87 -8.22 -9.04 -14.70
N ALA A 88 -9.30 -8.55 -14.09
CA ALA A 88 -10.50 -9.34 -13.79
C ALA A 88 -11.17 -9.84 -15.06
N ARG A 89 -11.35 -8.97 -16.07
CA ARG A 89 -11.88 -9.35 -17.38
C ARG A 89 -11.01 -10.39 -18.08
N GLU A 90 -9.69 -10.19 -18.08
CA GLU A 90 -8.74 -11.14 -18.66
C GLU A 90 -8.78 -12.53 -18.01
N ARG A 91 -9.15 -12.60 -16.72
CA ARG A 91 -9.30 -13.85 -15.97
C ARG A 91 -10.73 -14.42 -15.99
N GLY A 92 -11.65 -13.78 -16.70
CA GLY A 92 -13.06 -14.20 -16.75
C GLY A 92 -13.81 -14.03 -15.43
N LEU A 93 -13.34 -13.13 -14.56
CA LEU A 93 -14.03 -12.77 -13.32
C LEU A 93 -15.14 -11.75 -13.61
N SER A 94 -16.19 -11.76 -12.77
CA SER A 94 -17.23 -10.73 -12.81
C SER A 94 -16.67 -9.40 -12.32
N VAL A 95 -17.03 -8.32 -13.01
CA VAL A 95 -16.62 -6.93 -12.73
C VAL A 95 -17.84 -6.03 -12.60
#